data_AF-A0A0E0JZJ8-F1
#
_entry.id   AF-A0A0E0JZJ8-F1
#
_cell.length_a   1.000
_cell.length_b   1.000
_cell.length_c   1.000
_cell.angle_alpha   90.00
_cell.angle_beta   90.00
_cell.angle_gamma   90.00
#
_symmetry.space_group_name_H-M   'P 1'
#
loop_
_entity.id
_entity.type
_entity.pdbx_description
1 polymer ?
#
loop_
_entity_poly.entity_id
_entity_poly.type
_entity_poly.pdbx_seq_one_letter_code
_entity_poly.pdbx_strand_id
1 'polypeptide(L)'
;MAGVWVFKDGIVRRVENPGSDESSSAGDGGGGGRRKVLVHVPSGEVVASYEVLERRLRELGWERYLTDPCLLQFHQRSTVHLISVPRDFSKFKLVHMYDIVVKTRNIFEVRDAAASPTI
;
A
#
# COMPACT_ATOMS: atom_id res chain seq x y z
N MET A 1 -20.52 -5.15 -11.58
CA MET A 1 -21.88 -5.36 -11.06
C MET A 1 -21.81 -6.55 -10.10
N ALA A 2 -21.60 -6.31 -8.80
CA ALA A 2 -22.60 -6.07 -7.75
C ALA A 2 -23.24 -7.39 -7.27
N GLY A 3 -22.68 -7.94 -6.18
CA GLY A 3 -23.25 -9.12 -5.52
C GLY A 3 -24.62 -8.79 -4.93
N VAL A 4 -25.55 -9.73 -5.06
CA VAL A 4 -26.92 -9.58 -4.56
C VAL A 4 -26.91 -9.75 -3.04
N TRP A 5 -27.39 -8.73 -2.34
CA TRP A 5 -27.64 -8.80 -0.90
C TRP A 5 -29.05 -9.35 -0.68
N VAL A 6 -29.16 -10.45 0.05
CA VAL A 6 -30.46 -11.03 0.42
C VAL A 6 -30.70 -10.79 1.90
N PHE A 7 -31.82 -10.15 2.20
CA PHE A 7 -32.34 -9.98 3.56
C PHE A 7 -33.27 -11.15 3.89
N LYS A 8 -32.93 -11.95 4.89
CA LYS A 8 -33.85 -12.95 5.45
C LYS A 8 -33.68 -13.05 6.97
N ASP A 9 -34.79 -12.92 7.68
CA ASP A 9 -34.88 -13.02 9.15
C ASP A 9 -33.98 -12.02 9.90
N GLY A 10 -33.89 -10.79 9.41
CA GLY A 10 -33.11 -9.71 10.04
C GLY A 10 -31.59 -9.83 9.90
N ILE A 11 -31.09 -10.88 9.24
CA ILE A 11 -29.66 -11.09 9.03
C ILE A 11 -29.32 -10.90 7.55
N VAL A 12 -28.39 -9.99 7.28
CA VAL A 12 -27.83 -9.77 5.95
C VAL A 12 -26.76 -10.82 5.71
N ARG A 13 -26.96 -11.66 4.70
CA ARG A 13 -25.99 -12.67 4.28
C ARG A 13 -25.63 -12.44 2.82
N ARG A 14 -24.34 -12.21 2.57
CA ARG A 14 -23.78 -12.09 1.22
C ARG A 14 -23.65 -13.50 0.66
N VAL A 15 -24.35 -13.80 -0.43
CA VAL A 15 -24.21 -15.08 -1.13
C VAL A 15 -23.01 -14.97 -2.06
N GLU A 16 -21.97 -15.74 -1.78
CA GLU A 16 -20.80 -15.87 -2.65
C GLU A 16 -21.01 -16.99 -3.67
N ASN A 17 -20.66 -16.71 -4.92
CA ASN A 17 -20.70 -17.67 -6.02
C ASN A 17 -19.49 -18.62 -5.90
N PRO A 18 -19.64 -19.95 -6.05
CA PRO A 18 -18.54 -20.87 -5.84
C PRO A 18 -17.55 -20.77 -7.01
N GLY A 19 -16.40 -20.14 -6.76
CA GLY A 19 -15.31 -20.05 -7.72
C GLY A 19 -14.10 -19.25 -7.22
N SER A 20 -13.94 -19.08 -5.91
CA SER A 20 -12.86 -18.28 -5.33
C SER A 20 -12.21 -19.03 -4.19
N ASP A 21 -11.19 -19.82 -4.53
CA ASP A 21 -10.31 -20.45 -3.56
C ASP A 21 -9.53 -19.38 -2.79
N GLU A 22 -9.70 -19.49 -1.49
CA GLU A 22 -8.97 -18.96 -0.36
C GLU A 22 -7.47 -18.67 -0.53
N SER A 23 -7.09 -17.43 -0.23
CA SER A 23 -5.85 -17.18 0.53
C SER A 23 -6.00 -15.91 1.37
N SER A 24 -5.97 -16.15 2.67
CA SER A 24 -6.16 -15.25 3.79
C SER A 24 -5.19 -14.05 3.81
N SER A 25 -5.75 -12.85 3.90
CA SER A 25 -5.20 -11.75 4.70
C SER A 25 -6.31 -10.75 5.01
N ALA A 26 -6.74 -10.77 6.27
CA ALA A 26 -7.83 -9.95 6.77
C ALA A 26 -7.53 -8.45 6.62
N GLY A 27 -8.47 -7.75 5.99
CA GLY A 27 -8.55 -6.29 5.99
C GLY A 27 -7.91 -5.61 4.79
N ASP A 28 -8.42 -5.86 3.59
CA ASP A 28 -8.43 -4.89 2.49
C ASP A 28 -9.69 -5.09 1.65
N GLY A 29 -10.38 -3.99 1.34
CA GLY A 29 -11.67 -4.02 0.68
C GLY A 29 -11.58 -4.45 -0.77
N GLY A 30 -11.92 -5.71 -1.04
CA GLY A 30 -12.67 -6.10 -2.24
C GLY A 30 -11.86 -6.44 -3.50
N GLY A 31 -11.72 -7.75 -3.74
CA GLY A 31 -11.42 -8.33 -5.05
C GLY A 31 -10.03 -8.97 -5.10
N GLY A 32 -9.91 -10.14 -5.73
CA GLY A 32 -8.65 -10.86 -5.97
C GLY A 32 -7.68 -10.09 -6.87
N GLY A 33 -7.24 -8.92 -6.40
CA GLY A 33 -6.36 -8.01 -7.08
C GLY A 33 -4.92 -8.43 -6.89
N ARG A 34 -4.16 -8.37 -7.99
CA ARG A 34 -2.71 -8.55 -8.01
C ARG A 34 -2.07 -7.72 -6.88
N ARG A 35 -1.06 -8.27 -6.20
CA ARG A 35 -0.33 -7.59 -5.13
C ARG A 35 0.09 -6.20 -5.61
N LYS A 36 -0.22 -5.15 -4.87
CA LYS A 36 0.16 -3.78 -5.25
C LYS A 36 1.60 -3.47 -4.81
N VAL A 37 2.31 -2.69 -5.61
CA VAL A 37 3.69 -2.25 -5.34
C VAL A 37 3.82 -0.75 -5.53
N LEU A 38 4.67 -0.12 -4.73
CA LEU A 38 5.04 1.27 -4.89
C LEU A 38 6.26 1.35 -5.80
N VAL A 39 6.21 2.22 -6.81
CA VAL A 39 7.27 2.38 -7.82
C VAL A 39 7.71 3.83 -7.87
N HIS A 40 9.02 4.06 -7.86
CA HIS A 40 9.60 5.38 -8.11
C HIS A 40 9.61 5.65 -9.62
N VAL A 41 8.72 6.52 -10.08
CA VAL A 41 8.42 6.73 -11.51
C VAL A 41 9.66 7.12 -12.34
N PRO A 42 10.51 8.09 -11.92
CA PRO A 42 11.68 8.49 -12.71
C PRO A 42 12.68 7.35 -12.96
N SER A 43 12.81 6.41 -12.02
CA SER A 43 13.79 5.31 -12.13
C SER A 43 13.20 3.97 -12.55
N GLY A 44 11.87 3.81 -12.48
CA GLY A 44 11.19 2.52 -12.60
C GLY A 44 11.44 1.54 -11.44
N GLU A 45 12.20 1.93 -10.41
CA GLU A 45 12.55 1.06 -9.28
C GLU A 45 11.34 0.78 -8.38
N VAL A 46 11.12 -0.50 -8.08
CA VAL A 46 10.13 -0.94 -7.10
C VAL A 46 10.67 -0.73 -5.70
N VAL A 47 9.87 -0.10 -4.84
CA VAL A 47 10.17 0.06 -3.43
C VAL A 47 9.91 -1.27 -2.70
N ALA A 48 10.95 -2.08 -2.58
CA ALA A 48 10.91 -3.40 -1.95
C ALA A 48 11.36 -3.41 -0.47
N SER A 49 11.86 -2.28 0.04
CA SER A 49 12.29 -2.13 1.44
C SER A 49 12.29 -0.66 1.89
N TYR A 50 12.45 -0.41 3.19
CA TYR A 50 12.54 0.96 3.71
C TYR A 50 13.86 1.65 3.38
N GLU A 51 14.95 0.92 3.14
CA GLU A 51 16.21 1.49 2.65
C GLU A 51 16.03 2.10 1.26
N VAL A 52 15.31 1.40 0.37
CA VAL A 52 14.96 1.92 -0.96
C VAL A 52 14.07 3.14 -0.85
N LEU A 53 13.01 3.06 -0.04
CA LEU A 53 12.09 4.18 0.16
C LEU A 53 12.81 5.42 0.70
N GLU A 54 13.61 5.25 1.75
CA GLU A 54 14.32 6.35 2.40
C GLU A 54 15.32 7.02 1.44
N ARG A 55 16.09 6.24 0.68
CA ARG A 55 17.01 6.81 -0.32
C ARG A 55 16.27 7.69 -1.33
N ARG A 56 15.14 7.20 -1.88
CA ARG A 56 14.35 7.94 -2.86
C ARG A 56 13.66 9.17 -2.25
N LEU A 57 13.14 9.06 -1.03
CA LEU A 57 12.59 10.20 -0.30
C LEU A 57 13.66 11.26 -0.01
N ARG A 58 14.89 10.85 0.32
CA ARG A 58 16.01 11.76 0.58
C ARG A 58 16.42 12.57 -0.65
N GLU A 59 16.38 11.98 -1.84
CA GLU A 59 16.58 12.68 -3.12
C GLU A 59 15.56 13.80 -3.33
N LEU A 60 14.39 13.72 -2.68
CA LEU A 60 13.31 14.72 -2.71
C LEU A 60 13.32 15.67 -1.50
N GLY A 61 14.37 15.63 -0.67
CA GLY A 61 14.51 16.49 0.51
C GLY A 61 13.70 16.05 1.74
N TRP A 62 13.27 14.79 1.78
CA TRP A 62 12.66 14.20 2.97
C TRP A 62 13.72 13.59 3.88
N GLU A 63 13.52 13.72 5.19
CA GLU A 63 14.46 13.25 6.21
C GLU A 63 13.73 12.49 7.30
N ARG A 64 14.42 11.61 8.03
CA ARG A 64 13.86 10.98 9.22
C ARG A 64 13.50 12.05 10.26
N TYR A 65 12.27 11.99 10.76
CA TYR A 65 11.74 13.02 11.66
C TYR A 65 11.86 12.63 13.13
N LEU A 66 11.24 11.52 13.51
CA LEU A 66 11.21 11.03 14.89
C LEU A 66 11.62 9.57 14.94
N THR A 67 12.25 9.21 16.06
CA THR A 67 12.51 7.81 16.40
C THR A 67 11.35 7.30 17.24
N ASP A 68 10.42 6.59 16.59
CA ASP A 68 9.30 5.92 17.24
C ASP A 68 9.51 4.40 17.21
N PRO A 69 9.29 3.65 18.30
CA PRO A 69 9.55 2.20 18.33
C PRO A 69 8.65 1.40 17.37
N CYS A 70 7.48 1.91 17.01
CA CYS A 70 6.47 1.25 16.19
C CYS A 70 6.40 1.79 14.75
N LEU A 71 6.82 3.04 14.54
CA LEU A 71 6.72 3.76 13.28
C LEU A 71 8.07 4.22 12.74
N LEU A 72 8.13 4.37 11.42
CA LEU A 72 9.17 5.11 10.73
C LEU A 72 8.54 6.36 10.12
N GLN A 73 9.07 7.53 10.44
CA GLN A 73 8.50 8.81 10.04
C GLN A 73 9.47 9.65 9.24
N PHE A 74 8.98 10.27 8.17
CA PHE A 74 9.74 11.18 7.31
C PHE A 74 9.06 12.53 7.24
N HIS A 75 9.84 13.60 7.35
CA HIS A 75 9.38 14.98 7.21
C HIS A 75 10.14 15.67 6.09
N GLN A 76 9.44 16.47 5.30
CA GLN A 76 10.08 17.33 4.31
C GLN A 76 10.25 18.73 4.90
N ARG A 77 11.50 19.12 5.21
CA ARG A 77 11.83 20.30 6.04
C ARG A 77 11.15 21.61 5.60
N SER A 78 10.87 21.77 4.32
CA SER A 78 10.26 22.96 3.72
C SER A 78 8.72 22.93 3.65
N THR A 79 8.07 21.88 4.17
CA THR A 79 6.62 21.72 4.12
C THR A 79 6.07 21.24 5.46
N VAL A 80 4.75 21.15 5.58
CA VAL A 80 4.07 20.54 6.74
C VAL A 80 3.85 19.04 6.58
N HIS A 81 4.40 18.43 5.52
CA HIS A 81 4.08 17.05 5.20
C HIS A 81 4.91 16.06 6.03
N LEU A 82 4.21 15.08 6.61
CA LEU A 82 4.77 13.97 7.38
C LEU A 82 4.31 12.64 6.79
N ILE A 83 5.22 11.79 6.33
CA ILE A 83 4.91 10.39 5.95
C ILE A 83 5.13 9.52 7.18
N SER A 84 4.16 8.67 7.52
CA SER A 84 4.28 7.70 8.60
C SER A 84 3.99 6.29 8.09
N VAL A 85 4.96 5.39 8.27
CA VAL A 85 4.85 3.99 7.86
C VAL A 85 5.17 3.07 9.04
N PRO A 86 4.68 1.82 9.05
CA PRO A 86 5.06 0.85 10.07
C PRO A 86 6.57 0.66 10.07
N ARG A 87 7.15 0.25 11.20
CA ARG A 87 8.58 -0.05 11.24
C ARG A 87 8.94 -1.38 10.58
N ASP A 88 7.97 -2.29 10.53
CA ASP A 88 8.06 -3.58 9.86
C ASP A 88 7.47 -3.48 8.44
N PHE A 89 8.32 -3.70 7.43
CA PHE A 89 7.95 -3.56 6.02
C PHE A 89 6.88 -4.56 5.58
N SER A 90 6.75 -5.70 6.28
CA SER A 90 5.68 -6.66 5.98
C SER A 90 4.27 -6.09 6.24
N LYS A 91 4.18 -5.06 7.08
CA LYS A 91 2.94 -4.33 7.40
C LYS A 91 2.71 -3.13 6.46
N PHE A 92 3.56 -2.94 5.46
CA PHE A 92 3.43 -1.85 4.48
C PHE A 92 2.26 -2.12 3.52
N LYS A 93 1.15 -1.44 3.78
CA LYS A 93 -0.15 -1.54 3.08
C LYS A 93 -0.40 -0.37 2.12
N LEU A 94 -1.45 -0.52 1.30
CA LEU A 94 -1.92 0.47 0.33
C LEU A 94 -2.13 1.86 0.92
N VAL A 95 -2.68 1.98 2.12
CA VAL A 95 -2.86 3.26 2.80
C VAL A 95 -1.55 4.04 2.92
N HIS A 96 -0.45 3.36 3.23
CA HIS A 96 0.87 3.97 3.34
C HIS A 96 1.46 4.31 1.96
N MET A 97 1.23 3.44 0.97
CA MET A 97 1.68 3.69 -0.40
C MET A 97 1.01 4.94 -0.98
N TYR A 98 -0.31 5.07 -0.88
CA TYR A 98 -1.03 6.22 -1.40
C TYR A 98 -0.73 7.52 -0.63
N ASP A 99 -0.49 7.44 0.68
CA ASP A 99 -0.01 8.59 1.46
C ASP A 99 1.31 9.15 0.89
N ILE A 100 2.26 8.27 0.54
CA ILE A 100 3.51 8.64 -0.12
C ILE A 100 3.26 9.26 -1.49
N VAL A 101 2.41 8.65 -2.33
CA VAL A 101 2.09 9.16 -3.68
C VAL A 101 1.56 10.60 -3.61
N VAL A 102 0.61 10.85 -2.71
CA VAL A 102 0.00 12.18 -2.55
C VAL A 102 1.03 13.18 -2.04
N LYS A 103 1.79 12.85 -0.99
CA LYS A 103 2.76 13.78 -0.38
C LYS A 103 3.98 14.07 -1.26
N THR A 104 4.30 13.18 -2.20
CA THR A 104 5.42 13.34 -3.14
C THR A 104 5.00 13.85 -4.52
N ARG A 105 3.74 14.28 -4.69
CA ARG A 105 3.19 14.81 -5.94
C ARG A 105 3.37 13.84 -7.12
N ASN A 106 3.07 12.57 -6.90
CA ASN A 106 3.11 11.50 -7.92
C ASN A 106 4.51 11.20 -8.48
N ILE A 107 5.59 11.55 -7.78
CA ILE A 107 6.93 11.01 -8.08
C ILE A 107 6.99 9.49 -7.86
N PHE A 108 6.11 8.98 -6.99
CA PHE A 108 5.83 7.56 -6.86
C PHE A 108 4.44 7.23 -7.42
N GLU A 109 4.25 5.96 -7.78
CA GLU A 109 3.00 5.40 -8.27
C GLU A 109 2.73 4.03 -7.66
N VAL A 110 1.46 3.70 -7.43
CA VAL A 110 1.05 2.35 -7.02
C VAL A 110 0.66 1.55 -8.27
N ARG A 111 1.36 0.44 -8.51
CA ARG A 111 1.13 -0.45 -9.66
C ARG A 111 0.74 -1.86 -9.21
N ASP A 112 0.16 -2.63 -10.12
CA ASP A 112 0.04 -4.07 -9.94
C ASP A 112 1.42 -4.72 -10.05
N ALA A 113 1.76 -5.61 -9.11
CA ALA A 113 2.89 -6.50 -9.25
C ALA A 113 2.65 -7.39 -10.46
N ALA A 114 3.66 -7.51 -11.31
CA ALA A 114 3.64 -8.50 -12.37
C ALA A 114 3.45 -9.88 -11.73
N ALA A 115 2.54 -10.68 -12.29
CA ALA A 115 2.48 -12.10 -11.95
C ALA A 115 3.85 -12.69 -12.31
N SER A 116 4.50 -13.39 -11.37
CA SER A 116 5.70 -14.15 -11.71
C SER A 116 5.31 -15.13 -12.83
N PRO A 117 6.07 -15.22 -13.94
CA PRO A 117 5.78 -16.21 -14.95
C PRO A 117 5.92 -17.59 -14.31
N THR A 118 4.83 -18.35 -14.29
CA THR A 118 4.84 -19.77 -13.93
C THR A 118 5.69 -20.49 -14.99
N ILE A 119 6.85 -20.99 -14.58
CA ILE A 119 7.67 -21.92 -15.37
C ILE A 119 7.15 -23.33 -15.16
#